data_AF-A0A8S3ZYS6-F1
#
_entry.id   AF-A0A8S3ZYS6-F1
#
_cell.length_a   1.000
_cell.length_b   1.000
_cell.length_c   1.000
_cell.angle_alpha   90.00
_cell.angle_beta   90.00
_cell.angle_gamma   90.00
#
_symmetry.space_group_name_H-M   'P 1'
#
loop_
_entity.id
_entity.type
_entity.pdbx_description
1 polymer ?
#
loop_
_entity_poly.entity_id
_entity_poly.type
_entity_poly.pdbx_seq_one_letter_code
_entity_poly.pdbx_strand_id
1 'polypeptide(L)'
;MFENVSGMLQQFSKFKGKGQGHLEVMPEFNAHAQAIVMTIEYLIFIDQPGRFNRKVTDLVRSHINRSNSPAGSQLFQQLRDKIHIFVEQERAVAPSSVESQVWIKFFTVIVNICKREERNQSCSRVLCAVCCCTKR
;
A
#
# COMPACT_ATOMS: atom_id res chain seq x y z
N MET A 1 2.06 -12.28 4.52
CA MET A 1 2.53 -11.12 3.70
C MET A 1 4.04 -10.91 3.79
N PHE A 2 4.63 -10.74 4.99
CA PHE A 2 6.07 -10.44 5.14
C PHE A 2 6.99 -11.52 4.57
N GLU A 3 6.56 -12.78 4.55
CA GLU A 3 7.29 -13.89 3.92
C GLU A 3 7.20 -13.88 2.40
N ASN A 4 6.08 -13.38 1.85
CA ASN A 4 5.79 -13.40 0.42
C ASN A 4 6.30 -12.15 -0.32
N VAL A 5 6.54 -11.06 0.42
CA VAL A 5 7.01 -9.78 -0.14
C VAL A 5 8.38 -9.42 0.43
N SER A 6 9.41 -9.65 -0.37
CA SER A 6 10.80 -9.35 0.02
C SER A 6 10.97 -7.89 0.41
N GLY A 7 11.60 -7.66 1.56
CA GLY A 7 11.89 -6.32 2.08
C GLY A 7 10.73 -5.58 2.74
N MET A 8 9.51 -6.15 2.74
CA MET A 8 8.34 -5.53 3.38
C MET A 8 8.54 -5.31 4.88
N LEU A 9 9.05 -6.31 5.60
CA LEU A 9 9.29 -6.21 7.05
C LEU A 9 10.25 -5.06 7.41
N GLN A 10 11.18 -4.72 6.51
CA GLN A 10 12.19 -3.69 6.74
C GLN A 10 11.61 -2.27 6.71
N GLN A 11 10.41 -2.11 6.14
CA GLN A 11 9.66 -0.84 6.13
C GLN A 11 9.06 -0.51 7.52
N PHE A 12 9.03 -1.47 8.43
CA PHE A 12 8.46 -1.35 9.75
C PHE A 12 9.56 -1.31 10.81
N SER A 13 10.03 -0.12 11.17
CA SER A 13 11.12 0.04 12.15
C SER A 13 10.89 -0.70 13.47
N LYS A 14 9.64 -0.79 13.94
CA LYS A 14 9.25 -1.52 15.15
C LYS A 14 9.27 -3.05 15.00
N PHE A 15 9.17 -3.55 13.77
CA PHE A 15 9.02 -4.98 13.47
C PHE A 15 10.27 -5.60 12.84
N LYS A 16 11.14 -4.77 12.25
CA LYS A 16 12.35 -5.21 11.55
C LYS A 16 13.20 -6.12 12.43
N GLY A 17 13.51 -7.31 11.92
CA GLY A 17 14.36 -8.31 12.59
C GLY A 17 13.62 -9.26 13.54
N LYS A 18 12.31 -9.12 13.72
CA LYS A 18 11.50 -10.02 14.53
C LYS A 18 10.94 -11.17 13.66
N GLY A 19 10.96 -12.39 14.20
CA GLY A 19 10.34 -13.57 13.57
C GLY A 19 8.82 -13.58 13.76
N GLN A 20 8.12 -14.41 12.96
CA GLN A 20 6.65 -14.45 12.90
C GLN A 20 5.98 -14.63 14.27
N GLY A 21 6.35 -15.68 15.03
CA GLY A 21 5.73 -15.94 16.33
C GLY A 21 5.90 -14.81 17.35
N HIS A 22 6.92 -13.97 17.18
CA HIS A 22 7.11 -12.79 18.02
C HIS A 22 6.27 -11.59 17.55
N LEU A 23 5.94 -11.49 16.26
CA LEU A 23 5.05 -10.44 15.74
C LEU A 23 3.60 -10.65 16.16
N GLU A 24 3.13 -11.90 16.14
CA GLU A 24 1.72 -12.26 16.42
C GLU A 24 1.27 -11.88 17.84
N VAL A 25 2.21 -11.83 18.79
CA VAL A 25 1.95 -11.43 20.18
C VAL A 25 2.14 -9.92 20.42
N MET A 26 2.61 -9.16 19.44
CA MET A 26 2.82 -7.71 19.59
C MET A 26 1.53 -6.93 19.39
N PRO A 27 1.07 -6.14 20.40
CA PRO A 27 -0.14 -5.34 20.27
C PRO A 27 -0.09 -4.35 19.10
N GLU A 28 1.06 -3.72 18.83
CA GLU A 28 1.19 -2.76 17.73
C GLU A 28 1.12 -3.41 16.36
N PHE A 29 1.60 -4.66 16.23
CA PHE A 29 1.49 -5.42 15.00
C PHE A 29 0.02 -5.75 14.71
N ASN A 30 -0.68 -6.28 15.72
CA ASN A 30 -2.10 -6.60 15.61
C ASN A 30 -2.96 -5.36 15.35
N ALA A 31 -2.69 -4.24 16.01
CA ALA A 31 -3.37 -2.98 15.76
C ALA A 31 -3.14 -2.47 14.33
N HIS A 32 -1.91 -2.62 13.80
CA HIS A 32 -1.60 -2.24 12.43
C HIS A 32 -2.30 -3.15 11.41
N ALA A 33 -2.29 -4.46 11.62
CA ALA A 33 -3.01 -5.42 10.79
C ALA A 33 -4.51 -5.12 10.77
N GLN A 34 -5.12 -4.85 11.93
CA GLN A 34 -6.52 -4.46 12.04
C GLN A 34 -6.82 -3.16 11.30
N ALA A 35 -5.96 -2.14 11.41
CA ALA A 35 -6.13 -0.89 10.68
C ALA A 35 -6.10 -1.09 9.15
N ILE A 36 -5.27 -2.00 8.64
CA ILE A 36 -5.25 -2.38 7.22
C ILE A 36 -6.58 -3.02 6.82
N VAL A 37 -7.05 -4.02 7.57
CA VAL A 37 -8.32 -4.70 7.29
C VAL A 37 -9.49 -3.72 7.27
N MET A 38 -9.63 -2.89 8.31
CA MET A 38 -10.69 -1.89 8.40
C MET A 38 -10.62 -0.87 7.25
N THR A 39 -9.42 -0.48 6.82
CA THR A 39 -9.25 0.44 5.69
C THR A 39 -9.71 -0.21 4.39
N ILE A 40 -9.35 -1.48 4.16
CA ILE A 40 -9.79 -2.23 2.97
C ILE A 40 -11.30 -2.39 2.98
N GLU A 41 -11.89 -2.81 4.10
CA GLU A 41 -13.34 -2.92 4.28
C GLU A 41 -14.03 -1.59 3.99
N TYR A 42 -13.52 -0.49 4.55
CA TYR A 42 -14.06 0.83 4.26
C TYR A 42 -14.03 1.16 2.76
N LEU A 43 -12.91 0.89 2.08
CA LEU A 43 -12.74 1.21 0.66
C LEU A 43 -13.66 0.39 -0.25
N ILE A 44 -13.88 -0.90 0.04
CA ILE A 44 -14.74 -1.76 -0.79
C ILE A 44 -16.22 -1.36 -0.72
N PHE A 45 -16.67 -0.74 0.37
CA PHE A 45 -18.05 -0.27 0.53
C PHE A 45 -18.32 1.10 -0.10
N ILE A 46 -17.31 1.77 -0.65
CA ILE A 46 -17.52 3.04 -1.35
C ILE A 46 -18.03 2.78 -2.77
N ASP A 47 -19.33 2.97 -2.96
CA ASP A 47 -20.04 2.84 -4.24
C ASP A 47 -19.79 4.02 -5.20
N GLN A 48 -19.47 5.21 -4.67
CA GLN A 48 -19.22 6.42 -5.45
C GLN A 48 -17.77 6.49 -5.97
N PRO A 49 -17.52 6.40 -7.29
CA PRO A 49 -16.16 6.32 -7.84
C PRO A 49 -15.28 7.54 -7.48
N GLY A 50 -15.87 8.74 -7.48
CA GLY A 50 -15.17 9.97 -7.11
C GLY A 50 -14.74 9.99 -5.64
N ARG A 51 -15.58 9.47 -4.74
CA ARG A 51 -15.26 9.34 -3.31
C ARG A 51 -14.20 8.29 -3.08
N PHE A 52 -14.29 7.14 -3.77
CA PHE A 52 -13.30 6.08 -3.73
C PHE A 52 -11.92 6.60 -4.14
N ASN A 53 -11.82 7.27 -5.29
CA ASN A 53 -10.55 7.80 -5.80
C ASN A 53 -9.92 8.78 -4.82
N ARG A 54 -10.72 9.67 -4.22
CA ARG A 54 -10.23 10.62 -3.21
C ARG A 54 -9.67 9.91 -1.98
N LYS A 55 -10.40 8.94 -1.43
CA LYS A 55 -9.97 8.20 -0.23
C LYS A 55 -8.72 7.35 -0.48
N VAL A 56 -8.61 6.70 -1.64
CA VAL A 56 -7.38 6.01 -2.03
C VAL A 56 -6.23 6.99 -2.24
N THR A 57 -6.50 8.18 -2.80
CA THR A 57 -5.48 9.23 -2.96
C THR A 57 -4.95 9.71 -1.61
N ASP A 58 -5.83 9.96 -0.63
CA ASP A 58 -5.44 10.33 0.73
C ASP A 58 -4.61 9.23 1.41
N LEU A 59 -5.03 7.97 1.26
CA LEU A 59 -4.30 6.80 1.76
C LEU A 59 -2.90 6.71 1.14
N VAL A 60 -2.80 6.81 -0.19
CA VAL A 60 -1.52 6.78 -0.91
C VAL A 60 -0.61 7.91 -0.45
N ARG A 61 -1.15 9.14 -0.34
CA ARG A 61 -0.39 10.31 0.10
C ARG A 61 0.20 10.11 1.49
N SER A 62 -0.55 9.50 2.42
CA SER A 62 -0.05 9.21 3.76
C SER A 62 1.10 8.20 3.78
N HIS A 63 1.21 7.36 2.75
CA HIS A 63 2.28 6.36 2.62
C HIS A 63 3.53 6.90 1.92
N ILE A 64 3.36 7.64 0.82
CA ILE A 64 4.49 8.20 0.07
C ILE A 64 5.13 9.41 0.77
N ASN A 65 4.38 10.13 1.61
CA ASN A 65 4.90 11.27 2.39
C ASN A 65 5.58 10.87 3.70
N ARG A 66 5.74 9.58 3.99
CA ARG A 66 6.45 9.14 5.20
C ARG A 66 7.94 9.48 5.10
N SER A 67 8.41 10.33 6.01
CA SER A 67 9.77 10.87 6.04
C SER A 67 10.87 9.80 6.12
N ASN A 68 10.60 8.67 6.79
CA ASN A 68 11.62 7.69 7.14
C ASN A 68 11.63 6.45 6.24
N SER A 69 10.53 6.17 5.53
CA SER A 69 10.41 5.03 4.61
C SER A 69 9.20 5.25 3.71
N PRO A 70 9.36 5.97 2.58
CA PRO A 70 8.28 6.15 1.63
C PRO A 70 7.83 4.79 1.10
N ALA A 71 6.60 4.40 1.43
CA ALA A 71 5.98 3.22 0.84
C ALA A 71 5.43 3.61 -0.53
N GLY A 72 6.34 3.69 -1.50
CA GLY A 72 6.06 4.08 -2.88
C GLY A 72 5.36 3.01 -3.71
N SER A 73 5.14 3.31 -4.99
CA SER A 73 4.41 2.44 -5.92
C SER A 73 5.06 1.06 -6.07
N GLN A 74 6.39 0.96 -5.95
CA GLN A 74 7.12 -0.31 -6.00
C GLN A 74 6.68 -1.27 -4.88
N LEU A 75 6.48 -0.77 -3.66
CA LEU A 75 6.04 -1.60 -2.52
C LEU A 75 4.59 -2.07 -2.73
N PHE A 76 3.70 -1.15 -3.15
CA PHE A 76 2.32 -1.49 -3.47
C PHE A 76 2.21 -2.47 -4.66
N GLN A 77 3.12 -2.40 -5.63
CA GLN A 77 3.19 -3.36 -6.74
C GLN A 77 3.55 -4.76 -6.24
N GLN A 78 4.56 -4.88 -5.38
CA GLN A 78 4.92 -6.17 -4.82
C GLN A 78 3.78 -6.77 -3.98
N LEU A 79 3.05 -5.93 -3.23
CA LEU A 79 1.86 -6.37 -2.51
C LEU A 79 0.77 -6.87 -3.47
N ARG A 80 0.46 -6.10 -4.53
CA ARG A 80 -0.47 -6.52 -5.60
C ARG A 80 -0.11 -7.88 -6.17
N ASP A 81 1.18 -8.12 -6.42
CA ASP A 81 1.68 -9.35 -7.04
C ASP A 81 1.67 -10.56 -6.13
N LYS A 82 1.46 -10.37 -4.83
CA LYS A 82 1.58 -11.44 -3.83
C LYS A 82 0.35 -11.59 -2.94
N ILE A 83 -0.62 -10.69 -3.03
CA ILE A 83 -1.84 -10.75 -2.22
C ILE A 83 -2.69 -11.98 -2.54
N HIS A 84 -2.66 -12.43 -3.79
CA HIS A 84 -3.40 -13.59 -4.27
C HIS A 84 -2.98 -14.88 -3.52
N ILE A 85 -1.68 -15.02 -3.19
CA ILE A 85 -1.12 -16.15 -2.44
C ILE A 85 -1.80 -16.28 -1.07
N PHE A 86 -2.02 -15.16 -0.39
CA PHE A 86 -2.69 -15.16 0.91
C PHE A 86 -4.13 -15.66 0.78
N VAL A 87 -4.87 -15.21 -0.23
CA VAL A 87 -6.27 -15.61 -0.43
C VAL A 87 -6.38 -17.09 -0.81
N GLU A 88 -5.48 -17.58 -1.67
CA GLU A 88 -5.39 -18.99 -2.05
C GLU A 88 -5.17 -19.89 -0.83
N GLN A 89 -4.22 -19.52 0.04
CA GLN A 89 -3.89 -20.28 1.24
C GLN A 89 -5.02 -20.25 2.28
N GLU A 90 -5.54 -19.07 2.61
CA GLU A 90 -6.55 -18.90 3.66
C GLU A 90 -7.93 -19.43 3.28
N ARG A 91 -8.26 -19.46 1.98
CA ARG A 91 -9.56 -19.91 1.49
C ARG A 91 -9.51 -21.26 0.76
N ALA A 92 -8.33 -21.86 0.62
CA ALA A 92 -8.11 -23.09 -0.14
C ALA A 92 -8.70 -23.01 -1.57
N VAL A 93 -8.55 -21.86 -2.23
CA VAL A 93 -9.05 -21.62 -3.60
C VAL A 93 -7.94 -21.71 -4.63
N ALA A 94 -8.29 -22.07 -5.86
CA ALA A 94 -7.33 -22.14 -6.96
C ALA A 94 -6.80 -20.73 -7.33
N PRO A 95 -5.55 -20.61 -7.85
CA PRO A 95 -5.01 -19.33 -8.26
C PRO A 95 -5.81 -18.60 -9.35
N SER A 96 -6.47 -19.35 -10.22
CA SER A 96 -7.33 -18.81 -11.27
C SER A 96 -8.75 -18.42 -10.81
N SER A 97 -9.08 -18.65 -9.53
CA SER A 97 -10.39 -18.32 -8.97
C SER A 97 -10.67 -16.81 -9.01
N VAL A 98 -11.95 -16.44 -9.10
CA VAL A 98 -12.37 -15.04 -9.07
C VAL A 98 -11.96 -14.40 -7.74
N GLU A 99 -12.10 -15.15 -6.65
CA GLU A 99 -11.74 -14.80 -5.28
C GLU A 99 -10.26 -14.42 -5.17
N SER A 100 -9.37 -15.18 -5.80
CA SER A 100 -7.93 -14.85 -5.82
C SER A 100 -7.64 -13.63 -6.71
N GLN A 101 -8.23 -13.58 -7.90
CA GLN A 101 -7.92 -12.59 -8.93
C GLN A 101 -8.51 -11.19 -8.66
N VAL A 102 -9.63 -11.08 -7.95
CA VAL A 102 -10.29 -9.79 -7.70
C VAL A 102 -9.41 -8.82 -6.91
N TRP A 103 -8.60 -9.33 -5.99
CA TRP A 103 -7.69 -8.52 -5.18
C TRP A 103 -6.58 -7.91 -6.02
N ILE A 104 -6.07 -8.63 -7.02
CA ILE A 104 -5.07 -8.09 -7.96
C ILE A 104 -5.66 -6.86 -8.68
N LYS A 105 -6.93 -6.92 -9.10
CA LYS A 105 -7.62 -5.78 -9.73
C LYS A 105 -7.77 -4.60 -8.77
N PHE A 106 -8.21 -4.86 -7.53
CA PHE A 106 -8.33 -3.84 -6.49
C PHE A 106 -7.00 -3.12 -6.22
N PHE A 107 -5.93 -3.87 -5.96
CA PHE A 107 -4.61 -3.30 -5.70
C PHE A 107 -3.98 -2.65 -6.95
N THR A 108 -4.35 -3.06 -8.16
CA THR A 108 -3.94 -2.36 -9.39
C THR A 108 -4.42 -0.92 -9.41
N VAL A 109 -5.64 -0.65 -8.92
CA VAL A 109 -6.16 0.71 -8.82
C VAL A 109 -5.33 1.55 -7.84
N ILE A 110 -5.00 0.98 -6.67
CA ILE A 110 -4.15 1.64 -5.66
C ILE A 110 -2.77 1.96 -6.23
N VAL A 111 -2.14 1.00 -6.91
CA VAL A 111 -0.83 1.17 -7.56
C VAL A 111 -0.86 2.31 -8.59
N ASN A 112 -1.91 2.38 -9.42
CA ASN A 112 -2.02 3.41 -10.46
C ASN A 112 -2.16 4.80 -9.85
N ILE A 113 -2.94 4.94 -8.76
CA ILE A 113 -3.05 6.19 -8.00
C ILE A 113 -1.71 6.52 -7.34
N CYS A 114 -1.01 5.55 -6.76
CA CYS A 114 0.32 5.74 -6.18
C CYS A 114 1.32 6.30 -7.19
N LYS A 115 1.42 5.69 -8.37
CA LYS A 115 2.28 6.19 -9.44
C LYS A 115 1.91 7.60 -9.88
N ARG A 116 0.62 7.95 -9.90
CA ARG A 116 0.15 9.30 -10.23
C ARG A 116 0.62 10.30 -9.18
N GLU A 117 0.45 10.00 -7.90
CA GLU A 117 0.82 10.92 -6.83
C GLU A 117 2.35 11.11 -6.72
N GLU A 118 3.14 10.05 -6.92
CA GLU A 118 4.61 10.16 -6.99
C GLU A 118 5.06 11.09 -8.12
N ARG A 119 4.45 10.97 -9.32
CA ARG A 119 4.73 11.89 -10.45
C ARG A 119 4.35 13.33 -10.12
N ASN A 120 3.20 13.54 -9.47
CA ASN A 120 2.75 14.88 -9.08
C ASN A 120 3.71 15.54 -8.07
N GLN A 121 4.27 14.78 -7.14
CA GLN A 121 5.27 15.29 -6.20
C GLN A 121 6.59 15.67 -6.89
N SER A 122 7.05 14.84 -7.83
CA SER A 122 8.23 15.14 -8.63
C SER A 122 8.03 16.43 -9.44
N CYS A 123 6.88 16.57 -10.11
CA CYS A 123 6.56 17.75 -10.91
C CYS A 123 6.44 19.03 -10.05
N SER A 124 5.79 18.95 -8.89
CA SER A 124 5.71 20.08 -7.95
C SER A 124 7.08 20.54 -7.44
N ARG A 125 8.02 19.61 -7.21
CA ARG A 125 9.40 19.95 -6.81
C ARG A 125 10.16 20.65 -7.94
N VAL A 126 10.00 20.19 -9.17
CA VAL A 126 10.61 20.82 -10.36
C VAL A 126 10.06 22.24 -10.56
N LEU A 127 8.74 22.44 -10.47
CA LEU A 127 8.12 23.76 -10.59
C LEU A 127 8.57 24.71 -9.48
N CYS A 128 8.66 24.25 -8.22
CA CYS A 128 9.25 25.04 -7.13
C CYS A 128 10.71 25.42 -7.42
N ALA A 129 11.53 24.48 -7.90
CA ALA A 129 12.93 24.75 -8.23
C ALA A 129 13.06 25.78 -9.36
N VAL A 130 12.25 25.67 -10.42
CA VAL A 130 12.22 26.64 -11.52
C VAL A 130 11.79 28.02 -11.04
N CYS A 131 10.73 28.13 -10.23
CA CYS A 131 10.28 29.41 -9.67
C CYS A 131 11.28 30.05 -8.70
N CYS A 132 12.09 29.26 -7.99
CA CYS A 132 13.16 29.76 -7.12
C CYS A 132 14.39 30.24 -7.92
N CYS A 133 14.69 29.62 -9.07
CA CYS A 133 15.82 30.02 -9.92
C CYS A 133 15.56 31.29 -10.74
N THR A 134 14.30 31.62 -11.06
CA THR A 134 13.95 32.84 -11.82
C THR A 134 13.78 34.11 -10.96
N LYS A 135 14.03 34.03 -9.65
CA LYS A 135 13.97 35.16 -8.70
C LYS A 135 15.36 35.63 -8.22
N ARG A 136 16.40 35.47 -9.04
CA ARG A 136 17.73 36.07 -8.79
C ARG A 136 18.03 37.15 -9.82
#